data_AF-A0A1Y2A9Q3-F1
#
_entry.id   AF-A0A1Y2A9Q3-F1
#
_cell.length_a   1.000
_cell.length_b   1.000
_cell.length_c   1.000
_cell.angle_alpha   90.00
_cell.angle_beta   90.00
_cell.angle_gamma   90.00
#
_symmetry.space_group_name_H-M   'P 1'
#
loop_
_entity.id
_entity.type
_entity.pdbx_description
1 polymer ?
#
loop_
_entity_poly.entity_id
_entity_poly.type
_entity_poly.pdbx_seq_one_letter_code
_entity_poly.pdbx_strand_id
1 'polypeptide(L)'
;MGFMKRFRSKQKLKEKDQSQLRQYDFDSPAVYTGPDCTARLDDKILRRIFEYVCPHTLDGSYDASELSNTEGCMTCDTRDLARCALAKRQWYGVAAGLLYKSIRIDAVHYCELEEVYAEQRRRRSRGHDPVDPPTERLQQLCRTVRENTYIAQRVHLLKLPYMTRESCKADLARTVSVLPNLEYVDLPDGFFTGDAACHTLRQELQARCPHIRKMEYKQGSEQMLESLLQGYWQQLRVLDISKIQFEPTGLRRILGLLPWLTDVSFAELGWLNDSIFSSAPGIPEFPALDTLTLKSIHGITQEGLVQYLSTPLCRDTLKTLNMKNCRGVPVPVLHTILWAATGLEHMTYIASVTASLPIDPMPPLASISLRVLNFEITSSSSNQQSLYPPAASYYQYLTTSLMSSSLPALRQLYVRDPDFAESLTLAPPIRPFADSPQHTPRGFNQPLEVFSKGLDELEWVFTSVMPADSYGRRGSMSGGRPLSSYSASKGLGPQWGGEARKSVVVPNGFGGFLAVPADDERPKSAGNISTSFHNGTGQRGSWFTHTGREKRGSRADLWR
;
A
#
# COMPACT_ATOMS: atom_id res chain seq x y z
N MET A 1 57.67 -28.54 -25.08
CA MET A 1 57.69 -28.10 -23.67
C MET A 1 57.53 -26.58 -23.63
N GLY A 2 56.29 -26.12 -23.54
CA GLY A 2 55.93 -24.71 -23.45
C GLY A 2 55.24 -24.42 -22.12
N PHE A 3 54.98 -23.12 -21.90
CA PHE A 3 54.19 -22.55 -20.80
C PHE A 3 54.88 -22.42 -19.45
N MET A 4 55.66 -21.35 -19.29
CA MET A 4 55.63 -20.50 -18.09
C MET A 4 56.64 -19.35 -18.27
N LYS A 5 56.21 -18.22 -18.85
CA LYS A 5 56.89 -16.91 -18.72
C LYS A 5 56.06 -15.74 -19.31
N ARG A 6 54.74 -15.70 -19.06
CA ARG A 6 53.91 -14.49 -19.29
C ARG A 6 52.72 -14.43 -18.31
N PHE A 7 52.99 -14.23 -17.03
CA PHE A 7 51.96 -13.81 -16.07
C PHE A 7 52.56 -12.85 -15.04
N ARG A 8 52.95 -11.64 -15.47
CA ARG A 8 53.29 -10.55 -14.54
C ARG A 8 52.96 -9.15 -15.07
N SER A 9 51.98 -9.01 -15.98
CA SER A 9 51.53 -7.69 -16.46
C SER A 9 50.01 -7.46 -16.49
N LYS A 10 49.20 -8.33 -15.88
CA LYS A 10 47.73 -8.10 -15.77
C LYS A 10 47.30 -7.31 -14.53
N GLN A 11 48.22 -6.99 -13.61
CA GLN A 11 47.88 -6.17 -12.43
C GLN A 11 47.80 -4.67 -12.74
N LYS A 12 48.51 -4.17 -13.76
CA LYS A 12 48.49 -2.74 -14.14
C LYS A 12 47.39 -2.32 -15.11
N LEU A 13 46.69 -3.27 -15.74
CA LEU A 13 45.54 -2.98 -16.61
C LEU A 13 44.21 -2.98 -15.84
N LYS A 14 44.12 -3.67 -14.70
CA LYS A 14 42.91 -3.72 -13.87
C LYS A 14 42.72 -2.50 -12.97
N GLU A 15 43.80 -1.77 -12.65
CA GLU A 15 43.72 -0.48 -11.96
C GLU A 15 43.15 0.64 -12.85
N LYS A 16 43.35 0.56 -14.18
CA LYS A 16 42.87 1.60 -15.11
C LYS A 16 41.37 1.49 -15.37
N ASP A 17 40.82 0.28 -15.41
CA ASP A 17 39.36 0.07 -15.54
C ASP A 17 38.62 0.25 -14.20
N GLN A 18 39.28 0.04 -13.05
CA GLN A 18 38.68 0.37 -11.74
C GLN A 18 38.61 1.87 -11.47
N SER A 19 39.46 2.69 -12.10
CA SER A 19 39.42 4.15 -11.97
C SER A 19 38.37 4.85 -12.83
N GLN A 20 37.66 4.14 -13.72
CA GLN A 20 36.67 4.74 -14.64
C GLN A 20 35.20 4.55 -14.23
N LEU A 21 34.90 3.83 -13.13
CA LEU A 21 33.53 3.63 -12.64
C LEU A 21 33.16 4.47 -11.41
N ARG A 22 33.91 5.53 -11.11
CA ARG A 22 33.60 6.45 -9.99
C ARG A 22 33.85 7.92 -10.32
N GLN A 23 33.22 8.39 -11.38
CA GLN A 23 32.97 9.81 -11.59
C GLN A 23 31.52 9.98 -12.04
N TYR A 24 30.59 9.64 -11.15
CA TYR A 24 29.38 10.43 -11.07
C TYR A 24 29.81 11.74 -10.41
N ASP A 25 29.87 12.80 -11.20
CA ASP A 25 29.89 14.17 -10.69
C ASP A 25 28.58 14.39 -9.93
N PHE A 26 28.53 13.93 -8.69
CA PHE A 26 27.72 14.61 -7.69
C PHE A 26 28.30 16.02 -7.64
N ASP A 27 27.59 16.98 -8.23
CA ASP A 27 27.69 18.39 -7.87
C ASP A 27 27.57 18.43 -6.34
N SER A 28 28.70 18.32 -5.64
CA SER A 28 28.75 18.47 -4.20
C SER A 28 28.21 19.87 -3.96
N PRO A 29 27.14 20.05 -3.18
CA PRO A 29 26.62 21.38 -2.90
C PRO A 29 27.80 22.21 -2.41
N ALA A 30 27.97 23.39 -3.01
CA ALA A 30 29.08 24.29 -2.71
C ALA A 30 29.34 24.26 -1.21
N VAL A 31 30.54 23.80 -0.81
CA VAL A 31 30.89 23.64 0.61
C VAL A 31 30.69 25.00 1.26
N TYR A 32 29.61 25.13 2.00
CA TYR A 32 29.26 26.38 2.66
C TYR A 32 30.33 26.62 3.71
N THR A 33 31.19 27.61 3.46
CA THR A 33 32.27 28.06 4.35
C THR A 33 31.79 29.10 5.36
N GLY A 34 30.48 29.36 5.42
CA GLY A 34 29.88 30.23 6.43
C GLY A 34 29.77 29.55 7.81
N PRO A 35 29.36 30.30 8.84
CA PRO A 35 29.23 29.79 10.20
C PRO A 35 28.26 28.61 10.26
N ASP A 36 28.61 27.55 10.99
CA ASP A 36 27.80 26.34 11.13
C ASP A 36 26.40 26.66 11.70
N CYS A 37 25.42 26.75 10.81
CA CYS A 37 24.03 26.99 11.14
C CYS A 37 23.34 25.74 11.71
N THR A 38 23.95 24.56 11.55
CA THR A 38 23.36 23.29 12.02
C THR A 38 23.27 23.23 13.54
N ALA A 39 24.13 23.99 14.23
CA ALA A 39 24.11 24.13 15.68
C ALA A 39 22.87 24.85 16.22
N ARG A 40 22.18 25.64 15.38
CA ARG A 40 21.02 26.49 15.73
C ARG A 40 19.69 25.96 15.21
N LEU A 41 19.69 24.79 14.56
CA LEU A 41 18.47 24.21 14.02
C LEU A 41 17.49 23.88 15.16
N ASP A 42 16.24 24.32 14.97
CA ASP A 42 15.13 23.95 15.83
C ASP A 42 14.81 22.47 15.68
N ASP A 43 14.35 21.84 16.76
CA ASP A 43 14.09 20.40 16.81
C ASP A 43 13.01 19.98 15.81
N LYS A 44 12.06 20.88 15.49
CA LYS A 44 11.02 20.63 14.46
C LYS A 44 11.61 20.56 13.05
N ILE A 45 12.54 21.46 12.72
CA ILE A 45 13.20 21.47 11.41
C ILE A 45 14.13 20.26 11.31
N LEU A 46 14.89 19.98 12.37
CA LEU A 46 15.76 18.81 12.43
C LEU A 46 14.97 17.51 12.25
N ARG A 47 13.79 17.42 12.87
CA ARG A 47 12.89 16.27 12.69
C ARG A 47 12.51 16.09 11.23
N ARG A 48 12.07 17.15 10.54
CA ARG A 48 11.75 17.08 9.10
C ARG A 48 12.94 16.63 8.26
N ILE A 49 14.14 17.13 8.55
CA ILE A 49 15.37 16.68 7.86
C ILE A 49 15.58 15.17 8.06
N PHE A 50 15.46 14.68 9.29
CA PHE A 50 15.62 13.25 9.59
C PHE A 50 14.52 12.37 9.01
N GLU A 51 13.31 12.89 8.85
CA GLU A 51 12.22 12.23 8.13
C GLU A 51 12.57 12.02 6.65
N TYR A 52 13.34 12.92 6.02
CA TYR A 52 13.88 12.70 4.66
C TYR A 52 15.06 11.72 4.61
N VAL A 53 15.88 11.66 5.68
CA VAL A 53 16.99 10.68 5.77
C VAL A 53 16.45 9.25 5.91
N CYS A 54 15.32 9.10 6.60
CA CYS A 54 14.75 7.81 6.92
C CYS A 54 13.22 7.81 6.74
N PRO A 55 12.73 7.79 5.49
CA PRO A 55 11.30 7.99 5.19
C PRO A 55 10.38 6.98 5.85
N HIS A 56 10.82 5.72 5.95
CA HIS A 56 10.01 4.64 6.54
C HIS A 56 9.76 4.80 8.04
N THR A 57 10.47 5.69 8.76
CA THR A 57 10.12 6.01 10.16
C THR A 57 8.78 6.74 10.28
N LEU A 58 8.28 7.29 9.17
CA LEU A 58 6.95 7.87 9.05
C LEU A 58 5.85 6.81 8.81
N ASP A 59 6.23 5.57 8.51
CA ASP A 59 5.27 4.52 8.27
C ASP A 59 4.51 4.19 9.55
N GLY A 60 3.29 4.73 9.62
CA GLY A 60 2.29 4.47 10.64
C GLY A 60 1.25 3.44 10.21
N SER A 61 1.43 2.77 9.07
CA SER A 61 0.53 1.73 8.61
C SER A 61 0.61 0.51 9.53
N TYR A 62 -0.50 -0.19 9.68
CA TYR A 62 -0.56 -1.50 10.33
C TYR A 62 -0.33 -2.64 9.33
N ASP A 63 0.46 -2.36 8.28
CA ASP A 63 0.83 -3.34 7.28
C ASP A 63 2.10 -4.06 7.70
N ALA A 64 2.16 -5.35 7.37
CA ALA A 64 3.31 -6.18 7.64
C ALA A 64 4.56 -5.66 6.94
N SER A 65 5.73 -6.01 7.48
CA SER A 65 6.99 -5.52 6.94
C SER A 65 7.12 -5.72 5.41
N GLU A 66 6.60 -6.81 4.87
CA GLU A 66 6.69 -7.14 3.44
C GLU A 66 5.79 -6.28 2.54
N LEU A 67 4.72 -5.71 3.10
CA LEU A 67 3.70 -4.97 2.37
C LEU A 67 3.86 -3.46 2.50
N SER A 68 4.51 -2.98 3.55
CA SER A 68 4.87 -1.57 3.69
C SER A 68 5.95 -1.23 2.65
N ASN A 69 5.51 -0.82 1.47
CA ASN A 69 6.41 -0.41 0.40
C ASN A 69 6.98 0.97 0.74
N THR A 70 8.31 1.11 0.68
CA THR A 70 8.97 2.40 0.80
C THR A 70 10.16 2.39 -0.15
N GLU A 71 10.40 3.51 -0.81
CA GLU A 71 11.49 3.63 -1.77
C GLU A 71 12.84 3.66 -1.05
N GLY A 72 13.84 2.99 -1.60
CA GLY A 72 15.20 2.96 -1.07
C GLY A 72 15.55 1.73 -0.23
N CYS A 73 16.65 1.80 0.51
CA CYS A 73 17.17 0.70 1.31
C CYS A 73 17.00 1.01 2.80
N MET A 74 15.93 0.48 3.40
CA MET A 74 15.53 0.75 4.80
C MET A 74 16.66 0.57 5.82
N THR A 75 17.51 -0.44 5.62
CA THR A 75 18.65 -0.74 6.49
C THR A 75 19.81 0.25 6.33
N CYS A 76 19.98 0.85 5.15
CA CYS A 76 20.92 1.96 4.96
C CYS A 76 20.37 3.24 5.58
N ASP A 77 19.09 3.53 5.37
CA ASP A 77 18.41 4.73 5.89
C ASP A 77 18.40 4.78 7.42
N THR A 78 18.05 3.66 8.07
CA THR A 78 18.13 3.52 9.55
C THR A 78 19.54 3.72 10.05
N ARG A 79 20.54 3.17 9.34
CA ARG A 79 21.95 3.34 9.70
C ARG A 79 22.43 4.78 9.53
N ASP A 80 21.97 5.47 8.50
CA ASP A 80 22.36 6.87 8.26
C ASP A 80 21.70 7.78 9.29
N LEU A 81 20.44 7.54 9.65
CA LEU A 81 19.77 8.24 10.75
C LEU A 81 20.44 7.93 12.11
N ALA A 82 20.88 6.70 12.34
CA ALA A 82 21.66 6.34 13.52
C ALA A 82 22.99 7.10 13.60
N ARG A 83 23.68 7.28 12.46
CA ARG A 83 24.89 8.12 12.39
C ARG A 83 24.57 9.59 12.67
N CYS A 84 23.45 10.12 12.18
CA CYS A 84 23.00 11.46 12.55
C CYS A 84 22.80 11.60 14.07
N ALA A 85 22.25 10.58 14.73
CA ALA A 85 22.08 10.57 16.19
C ALA A 85 23.41 10.67 16.97
N LEU A 86 24.54 10.28 16.34
CA LEU A 86 25.88 10.34 16.92
C LEU A 86 26.59 11.68 16.72
N ALA A 87 26.12 12.53 15.80
CA ALA A 87 26.79 13.79 15.47
C ALA A 87 26.74 14.81 16.62
N LYS A 88 25.59 14.94 17.29
CA LYS A 88 25.38 15.91 18.39
C LYS A 88 24.36 15.41 19.41
N ARG A 89 24.55 15.76 20.69
CA ARG A 89 23.61 15.39 21.78
C ARG A 89 22.18 15.89 21.55
N GLN A 90 22.02 17.08 20.97
CA GLN A 90 20.70 17.62 20.61
C GLN A 90 20.00 16.73 19.58
N TRP A 91 20.76 16.25 18.58
CA TRP A 91 20.22 15.45 17.48
C TRP A 91 19.76 14.08 17.93
N TYR A 92 20.42 13.52 18.93
CA TYR A 92 20.05 12.24 19.51
C TYR A 92 18.58 12.18 19.93
N GLY A 93 18.07 13.20 20.63
CA GLY A 93 16.69 13.19 21.13
C GLY A 93 15.64 13.04 20.03
N VAL A 94 15.86 13.77 18.93
CA VAL A 94 15.00 13.79 17.74
C VAL A 94 15.17 12.51 16.93
N ALA A 95 16.40 12.11 16.61
CA ALA A 95 16.70 10.91 15.83
C ALA A 95 16.23 9.63 16.53
N ALA A 96 16.49 9.50 17.84
CA ALA A 96 15.97 8.39 18.64
C ALA A 96 14.44 8.40 18.74
N GLY A 97 13.80 9.57 18.63
CA GLY A 97 12.34 9.68 18.58
C GLY A 97 11.75 9.08 17.30
N LEU A 98 12.48 9.12 16.19
CA LEU A 98 12.08 8.52 14.92
C LEU A 98 12.45 7.03 14.87
N LEU A 99 13.71 6.70 15.19
CA LEU A 99 14.25 5.33 15.15
C LEU A 99 13.49 4.33 16.03
N TYR A 100 13.03 4.77 17.20
CA TYR A 100 12.37 3.88 18.17
C TYR A 100 10.86 3.99 18.18
N LYS A 101 10.24 4.91 17.44
CA LYS A 101 8.78 4.99 17.34
C LYS A 101 8.21 3.86 16.50
N SER A 102 8.74 3.69 15.30
CA SER A 102 8.39 2.63 14.35
C SER A 102 9.66 1.83 14.06
N ILE A 103 9.80 0.69 14.74
CA ILE A 103 10.98 -0.17 14.60
C ILE A 103 10.69 -1.20 13.52
N ARG A 104 11.56 -1.25 12.51
CA ARG A 104 11.52 -2.23 11.45
C ARG A 104 12.83 -3.02 11.44
N ILE A 105 12.71 -4.35 11.43
CA ILE A 105 13.85 -5.23 11.19
C ILE A 105 13.67 -5.82 9.80
N ASP A 106 14.65 -5.64 8.92
CA ASP A 106 14.64 -6.22 7.58
C ASP A 106 15.58 -7.41 7.49
N ALA A 107 15.25 -8.35 6.59
CA ALA A 107 16.06 -9.52 6.29
C ALA A 107 17.44 -9.15 5.71
N VAL A 108 17.44 -8.22 4.76
CA VAL A 108 18.60 -7.89 3.91
C VAL A 108 18.65 -6.40 3.61
N HIS A 109 19.79 -5.93 3.09
CA HIS A 109 19.84 -4.67 2.37
C HIS A 109 19.29 -4.84 0.96
N TYR A 110 18.40 -3.95 0.54
CA TYR A 110 17.88 -3.89 -0.84
C TYR A 110 18.79 -3.01 -1.71
N CYS A 111 20.12 -3.22 -1.62
CA CYS A 111 21.13 -2.48 -2.38
C CYS A 111 22.41 -3.31 -2.53
N GLU A 112 23.32 -2.87 -3.41
CA GLU A 112 24.60 -3.56 -3.71
C GLU A 112 25.50 -3.82 -2.48
N LEU A 113 25.30 -3.04 -1.40
CA LEU A 113 26.05 -3.25 -0.16
C LEU A 113 25.72 -4.57 0.53
N GLU A 114 24.59 -5.22 0.21
CA GLU A 114 24.23 -6.51 0.80
C GLU A 114 25.30 -7.56 0.50
N GLU A 115 25.83 -7.63 -0.72
CA GLU A 115 26.86 -8.60 -1.09
C GLU A 115 28.14 -8.39 -0.27
N VAL A 116 28.52 -7.12 -0.09
CA VAL A 116 29.69 -6.72 0.70
C VAL A 116 29.49 -7.11 2.17
N TYR A 117 28.33 -6.80 2.76
CA TYR A 117 28.06 -7.13 4.16
C TYR A 117 27.85 -8.62 4.39
N ALA A 118 27.22 -9.34 3.47
CA ALA A 118 27.08 -10.78 3.52
C ALA A 118 28.46 -11.48 3.45
N GLU A 119 29.37 -11.01 2.61
CA GLU A 119 30.74 -11.53 2.59
C GLU A 119 31.50 -11.21 3.89
N GLN A 120 31.36 -10.00 4.44
CA GLN A 120 31.94 -9.64 5.73
C GLN A 120 31.42 -10.53 6.87
N ARG A 121 30.10 -10.83 6.90
CA ARG A 121 29.49 -11.75 7.88
C ARG A 121 30.06 -13.16 7.74
N ARG A 122 30.12 -13.71 6.53
CA ARG A 122 30.74 -15.03 6.24
C ARG A 122 32.21 -15.11 6.67
N ARG A 123 32.97 -14.03 6.50
CA ARG A 123 34.37 -13.96 6.93
C ARG A 123 34.52 -13.94 8.46
N ARG A 124 33.54 -13.38 9.18
CA ARG A 124 33.54 -13.28 10.66
C ARG A 124 33.06 -14.56 11.34
N SER A 125 32.16 -15.31 10.71
CA SER A 125 31.54 -16.53 11.28
C SER A 125 32.38 -17.81 11.14
N ARG A 126 33.72 -17.73 11.10
CA ARG A 126 34.60 -18.90 10.90
C ARG A 126 34.44 -19.92 12.03
N GLY A 127 33.60 -20.93 11.83
CA GLY A 127 33.44 -22.09 12.73
C GLY A 127 32.10 -22.18 13.49
N HIS A 128 31.14 -21.29 13.22
CA HIS A 128 29.77 -21.41 13.73
C HIS A 128 28.76 -21.29 12.59
N ASP A 129 27.60 -21.91 12.75
CA ASP A 129 26.49 -21.71 11.84
C ASP A 129 26.19 -20.20 11.75
N PRO A 130 26.06 -19.64 10.53
CA PRO A 130 25.83 -18.21 10.37
C PRO A 130 24.50 -17.87 11.04
N VAL A 131 24.55 -17.11 12.13
CA VAL A 131 23.36 -16.61 12.81
C VAL A 131 22.66 -15.64 11.88
N ASP A 132 21.34 -15.81 11.77
CA ASP A 132 20.48 -14.99 10.93
C ASP A 132 20.51 -13.51 11.40
N PRO A 133 20.92 -12.54 10.56
CA PRO A 133 21.10 -11.14 11.00
C PRO A 133 19.84 -10.49 11.61
N PRO A 134 18.63 -10.69 11.08
CA PRO A 134 17.37 -10.26 11.71
C PRO A 134 17.20 -10.79 13.13
N THR A 135 17.55 -12.06 13.37
CA THR A 135 17.49 -12.69 14.68
C THR A 135 18.43 -12.01 15.66
N GLU A 136 19.68 -11.72 15.25
CA GLU A 136 20.62 -10.95 16.08
C GLU A 136 20.10 -9.55 16.40
N ARG A 137 19.53 -8.86 15.41
CA ARG A 137 18.93 -7.52 15.61
C ARG A 137 17.76 -7.55 16.59
N LEU A 138 16.90 -8.56 16.52
CA LEU A 138 15.80 -8.74 17.47
C LEU A 138 16.33 -8.98 18.89
N GLN A 139 17.37 -9.80 19.04
CA GLN A 139 17.99 -10.04 20.35
C GLN A 139 18.68 -8.80 20.92
N GLN A 140 19.34 -8.01 20.07
CA GLN A 140 19.92 -6.72 20.47
C GLN A 140 18.83 -5.71 20.86
N LEU A 141 17.73 -5.65 20.11
CA LEU A 141 16.58 -4.83 20.43
C LEU A 141 16.01 -5.23 21.79
N CYS A 142 15.78 -6.53 22.00
CA CYS A 142 15.28 -7.09 23.25
C CYS A 142 16.13 -6.64 24.46
N ARG A 143 17.47 -6.68 24.34
CA ARG A 143 18.38 -6.18 25.39
C ARG A 143 18.23 -4.67 25.59
N THR A 144 18.23 -3.91 24.49
CA THR A 144 18.11 -2.44 24.49
C THR A 144 16.85 -1.97 25.22
N VAL A 145 15.68 -2.53 24.89
CA VAL A 145 14.40 -2.11 25.49
C VAL A 145 14.25 -2.58 26.94
N ARG A 146 14.90 -3.68 27.33
CA ARG A 146 14.91 -4.17 28.71
C ARG A 146 15.82 -3.34 29.61
N GLU A 147 16.97 -2.91 29.09
CA GLU A 147 17.92 -2.08 29.84
C GLU A 147 17.46 -0.62 29.90
N ASN A 148 16.70 -0.15 28.91
CA ASN A 148 16.26 1.24 28.82
C ASN A 148 14.74 1.36 28.64
N THR A 149 14.05 1.54 29.77
CA THR A 149 12.59 1.70 29.81
C THR A 149 12.08 2.92 29.05
N TYR A 150 12.89 3.98 28.93
CA TYR A 150 12.52 5.17 28.17
C TYR A 150 12.43 4.88 26.67
N ILE A 151 13.35 4.06 26.15
CA ILE A 151 13.27 3.59 24.75
C ILE A 151 12.06 2.67 24.59
N ALA A 152 11.84 1.76 25.55
CA ALA A 152 10.72 0.82 25.51
C ALA A 152 9.35 1.53 25.43
N GLN A 153 9.17 2.62 26.17
CA GLN A 153 7.95 3.44 26.14
C GLN A 153 7.76 4.20 24.82
N ARG A 154 8.81 4.40 24.03
CA ARG A 154 8.73 5.08 22.74
C ARG A 154 8.29 4.16 21.62
N VAL A 155 8.32 2.85 21.80
CA VAL A 155 7.97 1.89 20.74
C VAL A 155 6.46 1.79 20.59
N HIS A 156 5.95 2.20 19.42
CA HIS A 156 4.55 2.05 19.04
C HIS A 156 4.35 0.95 17.99
N LEU A 157 5.31 0.77 17.08
CA LEU A 157 5.21 -0.21 15.99
C LEU A 157 6.47 -1.08 15.96
N LEU A 158 6.29 -2.40 15.84
CA LEU A 158 7.39 -3.37 15.67
C LEU A 158 7.13 -4.27 14.46
N LYS A 159 7.80 -3.98 13.35
CA LYS A 159 7.69 -4.72 12.08
C LYS A 159 8.84 -5.71 11.91
N LEU A 160 8.52 -6.94 11.56
CA LEU A 160 9.45 -8.07 11.51
C LEU A 160 9.21 -8.90 10.24
N PRO A 161 10.28 -9.44 9.63
CA PRO A 161 10.14 -10.26 8.45
C PRO A 161 9.56 -11.61 8.86
N TYR A 162 8.80 -12.22 7.95
CA TYR A 162 8.06 -13.46 8.15
C TYR A 162 8.89 -14.56 8.81
N MET A 163 10.10 -14.82 8.31
CA MET A 163 10.95 -15.89 8.82
C MET A 163 11.38 -15.66 10.28
N THR A 164 11.63 -14.40 10.68
CA THR A 164 12.07 -14.07 12.05
C THR A 164 10.91 -14.17 13.04
N ARG A 165 9.71 -13.68 12.69
CA ARG A 165 8.55 -13.82 13.59
C ARG A 165 8.12 -15.29 13.76
N GLU A 166 8.32 -16.13 12.76
CA GLU A 166 8.07 -17.57 12.86
C GLU A 166 9.10 -18.33 13.69
N SER A 167 10.39 -18.05 13.50
CA SER A 167 11.46 -18.78 14.18
C SER A 167 11.71 -18.29 15.61
N CYS A 168 11.56 -16.99 15.88
CA CYS A 168 12.01 -16.33 17.11
C CYS A 168 10.87 -15.97 18.07
N LYS A 169 9.85 -16.83 18.18
CA LYS A 169 8.64 -16.60 19.00
C LYS A 169 8.95 -16.22 20.46
N ALA A 170 9.92 -16.90 21.07
CA ALA A 170 10.34 -16.63 22.45
C ALA A 170 11.04 -15.27 22.61
N ASP A 171 11.90 -14.90 21.66
CA ASP A 171 12.62 -13.62 21.68
C ASP A 171 11.64 -12.46 21.43
N LEU A 172 10.65 -12.68 20.58
CA LEU A 172 9.55 -11.75 20.37
C LEU A 172 8.73 -11.55 21.65
N ALA A 173 8.33 -12.63 22.33
CA ALA A 173 7.60 -12.54 23.61
C ALA A 173 8.40 -11.78 24.68
N ARG A 174 9.71 -12.04 24.76
CA ARG A 174 10.62 -11.31 25.67
C ARG A 174 10.76 -9.84 25.30
N THR A 175 10.63 -9.48 24.03
CA THR A 175 10.74 -8.09 23.59
C THR A 175 9.44 -7.34 23.87
N VAL A 176 8.30 -7.91 23.48
CA VAL A 176 6.97 -7.32 23.64
C VAL A 176 6.59 -7.12 25.12
N SER A 177 7.03 -8.00 26.02
CA SER A 177 6.70 -7.91 27.45
C SER A 177 7.16 -6.62 28.15
N VAL A 178 8.05 -5.84 27.53
CA VAL A 178 8.51 -4.55 28.05
C VAL A 178 8.05 -3.34 27.22
N LEU A 179 7.16 -3.53 26.24
CA LEU A 179 6.66 -2.47 25.35
C LEU A 179 5.22 -2.05 25.69
N PRO A 180 4.99 -1.18 26.68
CA PRO A 180 3.64 -0.86 27.16
C PRO A 180 2.79 -0.09 26.15
N ASN A 181 3.42 0.70 25.27
CA ASN A 181 2.74 1.58 24.31
C ASN A 181 2.64 0.99 22.90
N LEU A 182 2.84 -0.33 22.77
CA LEU A 182 2.81 -1.01 21.49
C LEU A 182 1.39 -0.99 20.91
N GLU A 183 1.27 -0.46 19.69
CA GLU A 183 0.03 -0.33 18.93
C GLU A 183 -0.09 -1.40 17.84
N TYR A 184 1.04 -1.86 17.29
CA TYR A 184 1.11 -2.88 16.25
C TYR A 184 2.41 -3.68 16.33
N VAL A 185 2.31 -4.98 16.05
CA VAL A 185 3.46 -5.87 15.91
C VAL A 185 3.18 -6.95 14.87
N ASP A 186 4.19 -7.28 14.08
CA ASP A 186 4.12 -8.41 13.16
C ASP A 186 4.22 -9.73 13.95
N LEU A 187 3.12 -10.48 13.98
CA LEU A 187 2.98 -11.72 14.73
C LEU A 187 3.11 -12.96 13.81
N PRO A 188 3.56 -14.11 14.35
CA PRO A 188 3.57 -15.36 13.60
C PRO A 188 2.15 -15.84 13.28
N ASP A 189 1.98 -16.59 12.20
CA ASP A 189 0.69 -17.14 11.76
C ASP A 189 0.03 -18.03 12.82
N GLY A 190 0.85 -18.79 13.57
CA GLY A 190 0.40 -19.61 14.69
C GLY A 190 -0.28 -18.81 15.82
N PHE A 191 0.02 -17.51 15.93
CA PHE A 191 -0.64 -16.64 16.91
C PHE A 191 -2.14 -16.52 16.60
N PHE A 192 -2.49 -16.40 15.32
CA PHE A 192 -3.85 -16.16 14.86
C PHE A 192 -4.71 -17.43 14.76
N THR A 193 -4.11 -18.62 14.78
CA THR A 193 -4.82 -19.91 14.59
C THR A 193 -5.03 -20.72 15.87
N GLY A 194 -4.60 -20.24 17.04
CA GLY A 194 -4.72 -21.04 18.26
C GLY A 194 -3.46 -21.74 18.74
N ASP A 195 -2.38 -21.75 17.94
CA ASP A 195 -1.23 -22.63 18.14
C ASP A 195 -0.60 -22.49 19.54
N ALA A 196 -0.44 -23.63 20.21
CA ALA A 196 0.14 -23.72 21.55
C ALA A 196 1.57 -23.16 21.61
N ALA A 197 2.33 -23.25 20.50
CA ALA A 197 3.69 -22.68 20.43
C ALA A 197 3.72 -21.16 20.64
N CYS A 198 2.61 -20.46 20.36
CA CYS A 198 2.47 -19.02 20.54
C CYS A 198 1.84 -18.62 21.89
N HIS A 199 1.59 -19.56 22.81
CA HIS A 199 0.85 -19.28 24.04
C HIS A 199 1.54 -18.24 24.93
N THR A 200 2.85 -18.37 25.16
CA THR A 200 3.61 -17.39 25.96
C THR A 200 3.60 -16.00 25.34
N LEU A 201 3.77 -15.91 24.01
CA LEU A 201 3.71 -14.62 23.30
C LEU A 201 2.34 -13.96 23.45
N ARG A 202 1.26 -14.75 23.36
CA ARG A 202 -0.11 -14.26 23.56
C ARG A 202 -0.34 -13.70 24.96
N GLN A 203 0.06 -14.45 25.99
CA GLN A 203 -0.08 -14.01 27.37
C GLN A 203 0.68 -12.70 27.64
N GLU A 204 1.93 -12.60 27.15
CA GLU A 204 2.72 -11.38 27.31
C GLU A 204 2.09 -10.19 26.57
N LEU A 205 1.62 -10.39 25.34
CA LEU A 205 0.96 -9.32 24.56
C LEU A 205 -0.33 -8.85 25.24
N GLN A 206 -1.18 -9.77 25.71
CA GLN A 206 -2.42 -9.45 26.41
C GLN A 206 -2.17 -8.72 27.74
N ALA A 207 -1.16 -9.15 28.49
CA ALA A 207 -0.87 -8.59 29.82
C ALA A 207 -0.13 -7.25 29.76
N ARG A 208 0.73 -7.03 28.75
CA ARG A 208 1.66 -5.89 28.71
C ARG A 208 1.33 -4.85 27.63
N CYS A 209 0.57 -5.21 26.60
CA CYS A 209 0.28 -4.32 25.48
C CYS A 209 -1.25 -4.11 25.33
N PRO A 210 -1.86 -3.23 26.14
CA PRO A 210 -3.31 -2.98 26.08
C PRO A 210 -3.75 -2.13 24.88
N HIS A 211 -2.81 -1.42 24.23
CA HIS A 211 -3.08 -0.41 23.19
C HIS A 211 -3.03 -0.94 21.75
N ILE A 212 -3.09 -2.25 21.56
CA ILE A 212 -3.07 -2.87 20.23
C ILE A 212 -4.26 -2.41 19.40
N ARG A 213 -3.98 -2.02 18.14
CA ARG A 213 -4.96 -1.42 17.23
C ARG A 213 -5.38 -2.30 16.06
N LYS A 214 -4.62 -3.35 15.74
CA LYS A 214 -4.97 -4.32 14.69
C LYS A 214 -4.80 -5.74 15.21
N MET A 215 -5.79 -6.59 14.95
CA MET A 215 -5.73 -8.01 15.28
C MET A 215 -6.43 -8.85 14.23
N GLU A 216 -5.93 -10.06 14.02
CA GLU A 216 -6.50 -11.06 13.14
C GLU A 216 -6.88 -12.32 13.95
N TYR A 217 -7.98 -12.97 13.59
CA TYR A 217 -8.42 -14.22 14.18
C TYR A 217 -8.76 -15.21 13.07
N LYS A 218 -8.08 -16.35 13.06
CA LYS A 218 -8.26 -17.45 12.08
C LYS A 218 -8.88 -18.67 12.78
N GLN A 219 -9.24 -19.68 12.00
CA GLN A 219 -9.73 -20.98 12.51
C GLN A 219 -8.86 -21.52 13.66
N GLY A 220 -9.49 -21.91 14.77
CA GLY A 220 -8.80 -22.42 15.98
C GLY A 220 -8.53 -21.36 17.06
N SER A 221 -8.83 -20.09 16.80
CA SER A 221 -8.68 -18.97 17.76
C SER A 221 -10.00 -18.51 18.39
N GLU A 222 -11.06 -19.32 18.35
CA GLU A 222 -12.41 -19.00 18.85
C GLU A 222 -12.39 -18.48 20.29
N GLN A 223 -11.68 -19.16 21.19
CA GLN A 223 -11.55 -18.78 22.60
C GLN A 223 -10.82 -17.44 22.78
N MET A 224 -9.92 -17.10 21.86
CA MET A 224 -9.21 -15.82 21.90
C MET A 224 -10.09 -14.68 21.44
N LEU A 225 -10.89 -14.91 20.41
CA LEU A 225 -11.92 -13.95 20.00
C LEU A 225 -12.89 -13.70 21.16
N GLU A 226 -13.32 -14.74 21.86
CA GLU A 226 -14.17 -14.63 23.06
C GLU A 226 -13.51 -13.84 24.20
N SER A 227 -12.18 -13.91 24.33
CA SER A 227 -11.45 -13.13 25.36
C SER A 227 -11.64 -11.62 25.22
N LEU A 228 -11.99 -11.10 24.03
CA LEU A 228 -12.33 -9.67 23.85
C LEU A 228 -13.54 -9.24 24.69
N LEU A 229 -14.45 -10.16 25.03
CA LEU A 229 -15.56 -9.87 25.94
C LEU A 229 -15.07 -9.50 27.36
N GLN A 230 -13.86 -9.90 27.73
CA GLN A 230 -13.24 -9.56 29.01
C GLN A 230 -12.64 -8.14 29.01
N GLY A 231 -12.70 -7.43 27.87
CA GLY A 231 -12.23 -6.05 27.75
C GLY A 231 -10.76 -5.90 27.39
N TYR A 232 -10.11 -6.94 26.83
CA TYR A 232 -8.79 -6.80 26.25
C TYR A 232 -8.83 -5.98 24.95
N TRP A 233 -7.79 -5.18 24.71
CA TRP A 233 -7.58 -4.42 23.47
C TRP A 233 -8.78 -3.56 23.03
N GLN A 234 -9.36 -2.77 23.94
CA GLN A 234 -10.49 -1.88 23.64
C GLN A 234 -10.20 -0.79 22.59
N GLN A 235 -8.92 -0.59 22.24
CA GLN A 235 -8.47 0.39 21.25
C GLN A 235 -8.26 -0.21 19.86
N LEU A 236 -8.78 -1.41 19.60
CA LEU A 236 -8.78 -2.01 18.28
C LEU A 236 -9.54 -1.12 17.28
N ARG A 237 -8.89 -0.92 16.13
CA ARG A 237 -9.40 -0.18 14.97
C ARG A 237 -9.65 -1.10 13.79
N VAL A 238 -8.76 -2.09 13.60
CA VAL A 238 -8.81 -3.04 12.49
C VAL A 238 -8.97 -4.45 13.03
N LEU A 239 -10.01 -5.15 12.57
CA LEU A 239 -10.32 -6.52 12.99
C LEU A 239 -10.55 -7.41 11.76
N ASP A 240 -9.71 -8.43 11.61
CA ASP A 240 -9.83 -9.46 10.59
C ASP A 240 -10.30 -10.78 11.22
N ILE A 241 -11.40 -11.36 10.73
CA ILE A 241 -11.96 -12.63 11.21
C ILE A 241 -12.13 -13.57 10.03
N SER A 242 -11.50 -14.74 10.08
CA SER A 242 -11.52 -15.72 8.98
C SER A 242 -11.73 -17.16 9.43
N LYS A 243 -12.65 -17.88 8.78
CA LYS A 243 -12.90 -19.33 8.99
C LYS A 243 -13.20 -19.75 10.44
N ILE A 244 -13.63 -18.81 11.29
CA ILE A 244 -13.97 -19.07 12.69
C ILE A 244 -15.41 -19.54 12.78
N GLN A 245 -15.70 -20.48 13.70
CA GLN A 245 -17.05 -20.82 14.10
C GLN A 245 -17.42 -20.07 15.37
N PHE A 246 -18.38 -19.14 15.28
CA PHE A 246 -18.74 -18.29 16.42
C PHE A 246 -20.24 -17.98 16.41
N GLU A 247 -20.78 -17.62 17.57
CA GLU A 247 -22.18 -17.22 17.68
C GLU A 247 -22.38 -15.76 17.20
N PRO A 248 -23.37 -15.47 16.33
CA PRO A 248 -23.65 -14.10 15.89
C PRO A 248 -23.92 -13.11 17.03
N THR A 249 -24.60 -13.54 18.10
CA THR A 249 -24.91 -12.67 19.24
C THR A 249 -23.66 -12.33 20.05
N GLY A 250 -22.77 -13.31 20.24
CA GLY A 250 -21.46 -13.11 20.86
C GLY A 250 -20.62 -12.14 20.07
N LEU A 251 -20.58 -12.27 18.73
CA LEU A 251 -19.81 -11.36 17.88
C LEU A 251 -20.33 -9.92 18.00
N ARG A 252 -21.65 -9.71 18.00
CA ARG A 252 -22.23 -8.38 18.22
C ARG A 252 -21.85 -7.77 19.56
N ARG A 253 -21.82 -8.58 20.63
CA ARG A 253 -21.35 -8.11 21.95
C ARG A 253 -19.88 -7.70 21.89
N ILE A 254 -19.02 -8.49 21.25
CA ILE A 254 -17.59 -8.15 21.07
C ILE A 254 -17.46 -6.83 20.32
N LEU A 255 -18.12 -6.69 19.16
CA LEU A 255 -18.04 -5.49 18.33
C LEU A 255 -18.58 -4.25 19.07
N GLY A 256 -19.64 -4.41 19.88
CA GLY A 256 -20.18 -3.34 20.71
C GLY A 256 -19.27 -2.89 21.86
N LEU A 257 -18.29 -3.71 22.26
CA LEU A 257 -17.28 -3.37 23.27
C LEU A 257 -16.05 -2.66 22.68
N LEU A 258 -15.98 -2.51 21.35
CA LEU A 258 -14.85 -1.91 20.64
C LEU A 258 -15.24 -0.52 20.09
N PRO A 259 -15.17 0.55 20.90
CA PRO A 259 -15.66 1.87 20.52
C PRO A 259 -14.84 2.56 19.42
N TRP A 260 -13.63 2.09 19.15
CA TRP A 260 -12.71 2.69 18.16
C TRP A 260 -12.62 1.90 16.87
N LEU A 261 -13.49 0.90 16.68
CA LEU A 261 -13.45 0.00 15.54
C LEU A 261 -13.86 0.74 14.26
N THR A 262 -12.96 0.77 13.28
CA THR A 262 -13.16 1.46 12.00
C THR A 262 -13.23 0.48 10.83
N ASP A 263 -12.48 -0.62 10.89
CA ASP A 263 -12.30 -1.55 9.78
C ASP A 263 -12.59 -2.98 10.25
N VAL A 264 -13.55 -3.63 9.60
CA VAL A 264 -13.87 -5.04 9.87
C VAL A 264 -13.86 -5.83 8.57
N SER A 265 -13.23 -6.99 8.63
CA SER A 265 -13.04 -7.88 7.50
C SER A 265 -13.43 -9.29 7.90
N PHE A 266 -14.44 -9.82 7.23
CA PHE A 266 -14.98 -11.15 7.43
C PHE A 266 -14.62 -12.02 6.23
N ALA A 267 -14.08 -13.22 6.48
CA ALA A 267 -13.72 -14.15 5.43
C ALA A 267 -14.21 -15.58 5.73
N GLU A 268 -14.91 -16.18 4.78
CA GLU A 268 -15.32 -17.60 4.81
C GLU A 268 -16.08 -17.99 6.08
N LEU A 269 -17.04 -17.15 6.50
CA LEU A 269 -17.90 -17.38 7.66
C LEU A 269 -19.26 -17.93 7.20
N GLY A 270 -19.42 -19.27 7.22
CA GLY A 270 -20.63 -19.93 6.74
C GLY A 270 -21.89 -19.68 7.58
N TRP A 271 -21.73 -19.32 8.85
CA TRP A 271 -22.83 -19.05 9.79
C TRP A 271 -23.30 -17.58 9.76
N LEU A 272 -22.51 -16.68 9.16
CA LEU A 272 -22.80 -15.24 9.18
C LEU A 272 -23.95 -14.92 8.23
N ASN A 273 -25.01 -14.33 8.77
CA ASN A 273 -26.22 -13.95 8.04
C ASN A 273 -26.76 -12.58 8.47
N ASP A 274 -27.85 -12.13 7.84
CA ASP A 274 -28.44 -10.81 8.05
C ASP A 274 -28.89 -10.53 9.51
N SER A 275 -29.05 -11.55 10.35
CA SER A 275 -29.37 -11.36 11.78
C SER A 275 -28.31 -10.59 12.56
N ILE A 276 -27.09 -10.43 12.01
CA ILE A 276 -26.08 -9.57 12.62
C ILE A 276 -26.44 -8.08 12.52
N PHE A 277 -27.32 -7.69 11.59
CA PHE A 277 -27.79 -6.32 11.42
C PHE A 277 -29.16 -6.07 12.08
N SER A 278 -29.82 -7.11 12.60
CA SER A 278 -31.12 -6.97 13.25
C SER A 278 -30.99 -6.45 14.68
N SER A 279 -31.82 -5.47 15.03
CA SER A 279 -31.91 -4.99 16.41
C SER A 279 -32.52 -6.08 17.29
N ALA A 280 -31.92 -6.33 18.46
CA ALA A 280 -32.39 -7.32 19.42
C ALA A 280 -32.25 -6.76 20.85
N PRO A 281 -33.24 -6.96 21.74
CA PRO A 281 -33.21 -6.39 23.08
C PRO A 281 -32.05 -6.97 23.90
N GLY A 282 -31.24 -6.10 24.49
CA GLY A 282 -30.10 -6.50 25.33
C GLY A 282 -28.84 -6.92 24.57
N ILE A 283 -28.80 -6.74 23.24
CA ILE A 283 -27.61 -6.94 22.42
C ILE A 283 -27.23 -5.58 21.78
N PRO A 284 -25.95 -5.18 21.83
CA PRO A 284 -25.50 -3.97 21.13
C PRO A 284 -25.83 -4.03 19.63
N GLU A 285 -26.13 -2.86 19.06
CA GLU A 285 -26.25 -2.74 17.61
C GLU A 285 -24.90 -2.92 16.94
N PHE A 286 -24.93 -3.27 15.66
CA PHE A 286 -23.71 -3.41 14.88
C PHE A 286 -23.01 -2.03 14.76
N PRO A 287 -21.71 -1.93 15.05
CA PRO A 287 -21.03 -0.63 15.10
C PRO A 287 -20.97 0.05 13.73
N ALA A 288 -20.88 1.38 13.75
CA ALA A 288 -20.65 2.17 12.55
C ALA A 288 -19.19 2.07 12.11
N LEU A 289 -18.97 1.48 10.94
CA LEU A 289 -17.63 1.25 10.36
C LEU A 289 -17.32 2.23 9.23
N ASP A 290 -16.02 2.48 9.00
CA ASP A 290 -15.50 3.20 7.82
C ASP A 290 -15.26 2.22 6.66
N THR A 291 -14.70 1.05 6.98
CA THR A 291 -14.43 -0.03 6.01
C THR A 291 -15.09 -1.33 6.42
N LEU A 292 -15.92 -1.89 5.53
CA LEU A 292 -16.46 -3.24 5.67
C LEU A 292 -15.98 -4.13 4.52
N THR A 293 -15.33 -5.24 4.86
CA THR A 293 -14.85 -6.22 3.89
C THR A 293 -15.52 -7.58 4.10
N LEU A 294 -16.16 -8.11 3.06
CA LEU A 294 -16.84 -9.40 3.05
C LEU A 294 -16.19 -10.29 1.98
N LYS A 295 -15.59 -11.41 2.38
CA LYS A 295 -14.92 -12.36 1.48
C LYS A 295 -15.58 -13.74 1.60
N SER A 296 -16.13 -14.24 0.51
CA SER A 296 -16.76 -15.57 0.43
C SER A 296 -17.85 -15.78 1.49
N ILE A 297 -18.73 -14.80 1.66
CA ILE A 297 -19.84 -14.85 2.62
C ILE A 297 -21.14 -15.07 1.86
N HIS A 298 -21.92 -16.06 2.30
CA HIS A 298 -23.11 -16.49 1.58
C HIS A 298 -24.42 -16.12 2.28
N GLY A 299 -24.42 -15.93 3.60
CA GLY A 299 -25.64 -15.65 4.36
C GLY A 299 -26.03 -14.17 4.46
N ILE A 300 -25.14 -13.24 4.07
CA ILE A 300 -25.46 -11.81 4.02
C ILE A 300 -26.12 -11.47 2.68
N THR A 301 -27.32 -10.89 2.73
CA THR A 301 -28.09 -10.48 1.56
C THR A 301 -28.14 -8.96 1.41
N GLN A 302 -28.75 -8.52 0.31
CA GLN A 302 -29.04 -7.11 0.06
C GLN A 302 -29.89 -6.48 1.17
N GLU A 303 -30.90 -7.20 1.68
CA GLU A 303 -31.83 -6.69 2.70
C GLU A 303 -31.09 -6.38 4.01
N GLY A 304 -30.18 -7.27 4.44
CA GLY A 304 -29.36 -7.04 5.64
C GLY A 304 -28.44 -5.83 5.51
N LEU A 305 -27.81 -5.63 4.35
CA LEU A 305 -26.96 -4.46 4.11
C LEU A 305 -27.77 -3.16 4.03
N VAL A 306 -28.93 -3.18 3.39
CA VAL A 306 -29.84 -2.02 3.37
C VAL A 306 -30.35 -1.72 4.77
N GLN A 307 -30.63 -2.74 5.59
CA GLN A 307 -30.98 -2.57 7.00
C GLN A 307 -29.84 -1.92 7.79
N TYR A 308 -28.59 -2.37 7.60
CA TYR A 308 -27.44 -1.72 8.22
C TYR A 308 -27.32 -0.24 7.82
N LEU A 309 -27.46 0.05 6.52
CA LEU A 309 -27.41 1.41 5.97
C LEU A 309 -28.66 2.25 6.27
N SER A 310 -29.73 1.66 6.80
CA SER A 310 -30.91 2.42 7.25
C SER A 310 -30.60 3.27 8.49
N THR A 311 -29.57 2.88 9.26
CA THR A 311 -29.07 3.64 10.40
C THR A 311 -28.22 4.82 9.93
N PRO A 312 -28.59 6.09 10.21
CA PRO A 312 -27.88 7.26 9.68
C PRO A 312 -26.40 7.30 10.03
N LEU A 313 -26.04 6.91 11.26
CA LEU A 313 -24.64 6.87 11.70
C LEU A 313 -23.82 5.92 10.81
N CYS A 314 -24.28 4.69 10.61
CA CYS A 314 -23.60 3.68 9.80
C CYS A 314 -23.52 4.07 8.33
N ARG A 315 -24.58 4.69 7.81
CA ARG A 315 -24.66 5.16 6.42
C ARG A 315 -23.66 6.26 6.11
N ASP A 316 -23.51 7.21 7.03
CA ASP A 316 -22.68 8.39 6.82
C ASP A 316 -21.20 8.11 7.14
N THR A 317 -20.90 7.10 7.97
CA THR A 317 -19.52 6.69 8.28
C THR A 317 -18.90 5.76 7.24
N LEU A 318 -19.68 4.88 6.60
CA LEU A 318 -19.17 3.84 5.72
C LEU A 318 -18.67 4.44 4.39
N LYS A 319 -17.34 4.52 4.22
CA LYS A 319 -16.73 5.01 2.98
C LYS A 319 -16.26 3.89 2.05
N THR A 320 -15.88 2.74 2.60
CA THR A 320 -15.31 1.64 1.82
C THR A 320 -16.07 0.34 2.03
N LEU A 321 -16.59 -0.23 0.94
CA LEU A 321 -17.26 -1.54 0.94
C LEU A 321 -16.55 -2.49 -0.03
N ASN A 322 -15.95 -3.54 0.50
CA ASN A 322 -15.26 -4.56 -0.29
C ASN A 322 -16.02 -5.88 -0.22
N MET A 323 -16.48 -6.37 -1.36
CA MET A 323 -17.21 -7.63 -1.51
C MET A 323 -16.47 -8.53 -2.49
N LYS A 324 -16.08 -9.72 -2.04
CA LYS A 324 -15.40 -10.72 -2.87
C LYS A 324 -16.16 -12.03 -2.78
N ASN A 325 -16.64 -12.54 -3.91
CA ASN A 325 -17.35 -13.82 -4.05
C ASN A 325 -18.53 -14.02 -3.08
N CYS A 326 -19.31 -12.97 -2.85
CA CYS A 326 -20.48 -13.02 -1.97
C CYS A 326 -21.73 -13.42 -2.76
N ARG A 327 -22.25 -14.63 -2.54
CA ARG A 327 -23.41 -15.15 -3.30
C ARG A 327 -24.73 -14.46 -2.94
N GLY A 328 -24.88 -14.01 -1.69
CA GLY A 328 -26.11 -13.36 -1.22
C GLY A 328 -26.36 -11.97 -1.80
N VAL A 329 -25.37 -11.38 -2.48
CA VAL A 329 -25.49 -10.07 -3.12
C VAL A 329 -25.04 -10.19 -4.60
N PRO A 330 -25.94 -10.65 -5.49
CA PRO A 330 -25.65 -10.70 -6.91
C PRO A 330 -25.66 -9.29 -7.55
N VAL A 331 -25.15 -9.14 -8.77
CA VAL A 331 -25.07 -7.83 -9.46
C VAL A 331 -26.43 -7.13 -9.63
N PRO A 332 -27.54 -7.81 -9.98
CA PRO A 332 -28.83 -7.14 -10.16
C PRO A 332 -29.30 -6.36 -8.95
N VAL A 333 -28.94 -6.79 -7.73
CA VAL A 333 -29.37 -6.12 -6.50
C VAL A 333 -28.47 -4.97 -6.06
N LEU A 334 -27.28 -4.85 -6.66
CA LEU A 334 -26.25 -3.91 -6.23
C LEU A 334 -26.70 -2.45 -6.24
N HIS A 335 -27.59 -2.09 -7.18
CA HIS A 335 -28.13 -0.73 -7.30
C HIS A 335 -28.83 -0.26 -6.02
N THR A 336 -29.51 -1.15 -5.30
CA THR A 336 -30.22 -0.81 -4.06
C THR A 336 -29.27 -0.48 -2.91
N ILE A 337 -28.15 -1.20 -2.81
CA ILE A 337 -27.12 -0.99 -1.78
C ILE A 337 -26.42 0.33 -2.07
N LEU A 338 -26.04 0.57 -3.33
CA LEU A 338 -25.43 1.82 -3.76
C LEU A 338 -26.34 3.04 -3.54
N TRP A 339 -27.65 2.87 -3.74
CA TRP A 339 -28.64 3.90 -3.47
C TRP A 339 -28.79 4.19 -1.97
N ALA A 340 -28.76 3.15 -1.12
CA ALA A 340 -28.83 3.30 0.33
C ALA A 340 -27.53 3.90 0.92
N ALA A 341 -26.38 3.62 0.31
CA ALA A 341 -25.07 4.03 0.80
C ALA A 341 -24.67 5.43 0.33
N THR A 342 -25.23 6.48 0.95
CA THR A 342 -25.02 7.88 0.55
C THR A 342 -23.61 8.43 0.82
N GLY A 343 -22.84 7.79 1.72
CA GLY A 343 -21.48 8.18 2.07
C GLY A 343 -20.37 7.35 1.41
N LEU A 344 -20.72 6.35 0.60
CA LEU A 344 -19.78 5.39 0.05
C LEU A 344 -18.89 6.02 -1.03
N GLU A 345 -17.57 6.04 -0.82
CA GLU A 345 -16.60 6.60 -1.77
C GLU A 345 -15.87 5.51 -2.57
N HIS A 346 -15.64 4.34 -1.96
CA HIS A 346 -14.89 3.24 -2.52
C HIS A 346 -15.69 1.95 -2.47
N MET A 347 -15.87 1.29 -3.61
CA MET A 347 -16.50 -0.01 -3.69
C MET A 347 -15.62 -0.99 -4.45
N THR A 348 -15.38 -2.15 -3.86
CA THR A 348 -14.80 -3.30 -4.57
C THR A 348 -15.83 -4.40 -4.66
N TYR A 349 -16.12 -4.86 -5.86
CA TYR A 349 -17.00 -5.98 -6.14
C TYR A 349 -16.28 -6.97 -7.06
N ILE A 350 -15.92 -8.13 -6.50
CA ILE A 350 -15.27 -9.22 -7.22
C ILE A 350 -16.20 -10.43 -7.18
N ALA A 351 -16.57 -10.99 -8.32
CA ALA A 351 -17.45 -12.14 -8.38
C ALA A 351 -17.13 -13.09 -9.54
N SER A 352 -17.37 -14.39 -9.32
CA SER A 352 -17.39 -15.41 -10.37
C SER A 352 -18.82 -15.76 -10.77
N VAL A 353 -19.17 -15.65 -12.06
CA VAL A 353 -20.51 -15.86 -12.59
C VAL A 353 -20.58 -17.09 -13.50
N THR A 354 -21.67 -17.85 -13.40
CA THR A 354 -21.94 -19.03 -14.25
C THR A 354 -22.94 -18.72 -15.37
N ALA A 355 -23.86 -17.78 -15.14
CA ALA A 355 -24.93 -17.39 -16.05
C ALA A 355 -24.89 -15.90 -16.37
N SER A 356 -25.33 -15.54 -17.58
CA SER A 356 -25.50 -14.16 -18.00
C SER A 356 -26.66 -13.48 -17.26
N LEU A 357 -26.64 -12.16 -17.22
CA LEU A 357 -27.74 -11.39 -16.66
C LEU A 357 -29.07 -11.65 -17.41
N PRO A 358 -30.21 -11.55 -16.69
CA PRO A 358 -31.52 -11.63 -17.33
C PRO A 358 -31.72 -10.48 -18.32
N ILE A 359 -32.55 -10.74 -19.34
CA ILE A 359 -32.87 -9.78 -20.41
C ILE A 359 -33.83 -8.67 -19.92
N ASP A 360 -34.49 -8.90 -18.78
CA ASP A 360 -35.43 -7.96 -18.19
C ASP A 360 -34.78 -6.61 -17.86
N PRO A 361 -35.53 -5.49 -17.96
CA PRO A 361 -35.00 -4.17 -17.70
C PRO A 361 -34.59 -4.03 -16.23
N MET A 362 -33.29 -3.99 -15.98
CA MET A 362 -32.72 -3.76 -14.65
C MET A 362 -32.47 -2.26 -14.43
N PRO A 363 -32.74 -1.73 -13.22
CA PRO A 363 -32.35 -0.38 -12.87
C PRO A 363 -30.83 -0.20 -12.98
N PRO A 364 -30.32 0.95 -13.45
CA PRO A 364 -28.88 1.19 -13.52
C PRO A 364 -28.24 1.31 -12.13
N LEU A 365 -26.94 1.03 -12.04
CA LEU A 365 -26.16 1.28 -10.82
C LEU A 365 -26.11 2.78 -10.54
N ALA A 366 -26.76 3.23 -9.46
CA ALA A 366 -26.84 4.64 -9.10
C ALA A 366 -26.18 4.93 -7.75
N SER A 367 -25.30 5.93 -7.69
CA SER A 367 -24.65 6.39 -6.46
C SER A 367 -24.20 7.84 -6.60
N ILE A 368 -24.42 8.65 -5.58
CA ILE A 368 -24.07 10.07 -5.56
C ILE A 368 -22.64 10.35 -5.08
N SER A 369 -22.04 9.44 -4.32
CA SER A 369 -20.77 9.67 -3.61
C SER A 369 -19.61 8.81 -4.12
N LEU A 370 -19.92 7.72 -4.86
CA LEU A 370 -18.92 6.74 -5.27
C LEU A 370 -17.88 7.36 -6.20
N ARG A 371 -16.59 7.29 -5.81
CA ARG A 371 -15.45 7.83 -6.56
C ARG A 371 -14.61 6.75 -7.21
N VAL A 372 -14.47 5.60 -6.55
CA VAL A 372 -13.66 4.48 -7.04
C VAL A 372 -14.51 3.22 -7.03
N LEU A 373 -14.60 2.56 -8.18
CA LEU A 373 -15.31 1.29 -8.34
C LEU A 373 -14.35 0.25 -8.92
N ASN A 374 -14.08 -0.81 -8.16
CA ASN A 374 -13.43 -2.01 -8.68
C ASN A 374 -14.52 -3.03 -9.00
N PHE A 375 -14.79 -3.25 -10.28
CA PHE A 375 -15.84 -4.15 -10.76
C PHE A 375 -15.21 -5.29 -11.56
N GLU A 376 -14.83 -6.35 -10.86
CA GLU A 376 -14.13 -7.51 -11.43
C GLU A 376 -15.05 -8.72 -11.48
N ILE A 377 -15.61 -8.99 -12.67
CA ILE A 377 -16.45 -10.16 -12.91
C ILE A 377 -15.72 -11.15 -13.80
N THR A 378 -15.64 -12.39 -13.33
CA THR A 378 -15.01 -13.51 -14.04
C THR A 378 -16.03 -14.59 -14.34
N SER A 379 -15.96 -15.20 -15.52
CA SER A 379 -16.76 -16.39 -15.81
C SER A 379 -16.19 -17.60 -15.07
N SER A 380 -17.04 -18.52 -14.60
CA SER A 380 -16.59 -19.80 -14.04
C SER A 380 -15.73 -20.57 -15.04
N SER A 381 -14.76 -21.34 -14.56
CA SER A 381 -13.78 -22.09 -15.39
C SER A 381 -14.40 -22.94 -16.49
N SER A 382 -15.62 -23.46 -16.28
CA SER A 382 -16.39 -24.20 -17.29
C SER A 382 -16.79 -23.39 -18.51
N ASN A 383 -17.00 -22.07 -18.35
CA ASN A 383 -17.61 -21.19 -19.35
C ASN A 383 -16.62 -20.13 -19.85
N GLN A 384 -15.37 -20.14 -19.39
CA GLN A 384 -14.33 -19.17 -19.78
C GLN A 384 -13.98 -19.25 -21.27
N GLN A 385 -14.06 -20.43 -21.88
CA GLN A 385 -13.76 -20.67 -23.31
C GLN A 385 -15.01 -20.68 -24.20
N SER A 386 -16.18 -20.30 -23.66
CA SER A 386 -17.41 -20.24 -24.45
C SER A 386 -17.37 -19.04 -25.41
N LEU A 387 -17.97 -19.21 -26.60
CA LEU A 387 -18.08 -18.16 -27.63
C LEU A 387 -18.73 -16.86 -27.12
N TYR A 388 -19.54 -16.96 -26.06
CA TYR A 388 -20.20 -15.83 -25.41
C TYR A 388 -20.02 -15.95 -23.89
N PRO A 389 -18.97 -15.36 -23.31
CA PRO A 389 -18.71 -15.46 -21.89
C PRO A 389 -19.82 -14.76 -21.10
N PRO A 390 -20.41 -15.40 -20.08
CA PRO A 390 -21.45 -14.80 -19.23
C PRO A 390 -21.08 -13.42 -18.67
N ALA A 391 -19.79 -13.20 -18.35
CA ALA A 391 -19.26 -11.95 -17.84
C ALA A 391 -19.54 -10.73 -18.75
N ALA A 392 -19.59 -10.91 -20.08
CA ALA A 392 -19.83 -9.82 -21.03
C ALA A 392 -21.16 -9.09 -20.79
N SER A 393 -22.21 -9.83 -20.41
CA SER A 393 -23.52 -9.24 -20.09
C SER A 393 -23.44 -8.27 -18.91
N TYR A 394 -22.58 -8.53 -17.93
CA TYR A 394 -22.41 -7.68 -16.74
C TYR A 394 -21.65 -6.39 -17.06
N TYR A 395 -20.63 -6.47 -17.91
CA TYR A 395 -19.93 -5.28 -18.39
C TYR A 395 -20.81 -4.42 -19.29
N GLN A 396 -21.68 -5.02 -20.10
CA GLN A 396 -22.69 -4.28 -20.87
C GLN A 396 -23.69 -3.55 -19.96
N TYR A 397 -24.12 -4.18 -18.87
CA TYR A 397 -24.97 -3.54 -17.85
C TYR A 397 -24.24 -2.37 -17.15
N LEU A 398 -22.96 -2.52 -16.83
CA LEU A 398 -22.12 -1.45 -16.28
C LEU A 398 -22.00 -0.27 -17.27
N THR A 399 -21.71 -0.55 -18.55
CA THR A 399 -21.69 0.47 -19.62
C THR A 399 -23.01 1.22 -19.71
N THR A 400 -24.14 0.51 -19.68
CA THR A 400 -25.47 1.14 -19.71
C THR A 400 -25.70 2.05 -18.50
N SER A 401 -25.26 1.62 -17.31
CA SER A 401 -25.34 2.42 -16.09
C SER A 401 -24.50 3.70 -16.20
N LEU A 402 -23.24 3.59 -16.61
CA LEU A 402 -22.35 4.75 -16.81
C LEU A 402 -22.91 5.75 -17.82
N MET A 403 -23.47 5.26 -18.94
CA MET A 403 -24.09 6.08 -19.97
C MET A 403 -25.38 6.78 -19.54
N SER A 404 -26.02 6.30 -18.47
CA SER A 404 -27.21 6.92 -17.88
C SER A 404 -26.90 8.04 -16.88
N SER A 405 -25.62 8.38 -16.69
CA SER A 405 -25.14 9.40 -15.74
C SER A 405 -25.57 9.13 -14.28
N SER A 406 -25.77 7.86 -13.92
CA SER A 406 -26.20 7.42 -12.59
C SER A 406 -25.06 7.38 -11.56
N LEU A 407 -23.81 7.51 -12.00
CA LEU A 407 -22.60 7.54 -11.15
C LEU A 407 -21.83 8.88 -11.33
N PRO A 408 -22.42 10.03 -10.96
CA PRO A 408 -21.85 11.35 -11.24
C PRO A 408 -20.52 11.66 -10.54
N ALA A 409 -20.21 10.99 -9.42
CA ALA A 409 -18.98 11.23 -8.66
C ALA A 409 -17.82 10.30 -9.04
N LEU A 410 -18.06 9.32 -9.93
CA LEU A 410 -17.09 8.28 -10.26
C LEU A 410 -15.91 8.83 -11.05
N ARG A 411 -14.71 8.64 -10.51
CA ARG A 411 -13.44 9.10 -11.11
C ARG A 411 -12.59 7.96 -11.61
N GLN A 412 -12.60 6.83 -10.90
CA GLN A 412 -11.74 5.68 -11.18
C GLN A 412 -12.57 4.40 -11.26
N LEU A 413 -12.36 3.65 -12.34
CA LEU A 413 -13.05 2.41 -12.62
C LEU A 413 -12.05 1.32 -12.99
N TYR A 414 -12.04 0.22 -12.24
CA TYR A 414 -11.20 -0.94 -12.52
C TYR A 414 -12.07 -2.11 -12.99
N VAL A 415 -11.73 -2.65 -14.16
CA VAL A 415 -12.55 -3.66 -14.87
C VAL A 415 -11.67 -4.77 -15.43
N ARG A 416 -12.12 -6.02 -15.31
CA ARG A 416 -11.47 -7.23 -15.83
C ARG A 416 -11.90 -7.56 -17.27
N ASP A 417 -11.97 -6.56 -18.13
CA ASP A 417 -12.32 -6.69 -19.56
C ASP A 417 -11.43 -5.75 -20.39
N PRO A 418 -10.56 -6.28 -21.28
CA PRO A 418 -9.61 -5.47 -22.05
C PRO A 418 -10.30 -4.55 -23.05
N ASP A 419 -11.45 -4.94 -23.59
CA ASP A 419 -12.16 -4.20 -24.64
C ASP A 419 -13.22 -3.23 -24.07
N PHE A 420 -13.33 -3.16 -22.74
CA PHE A 420 -14.34 -2.36 -22.05
C PHE A 420 -14.26 -0.87 -22.42
N ALA A 421 -13.05 -0.30 -22.45
CA ALA A 421 -12.85 1.12 -22.77
C ALA A 421 -13.29 1.45 -24.21
N GLU A 422 -13.02 0.56 -25.17
CA GLU A 422 -13.48 0.72 -26.55
C GLU A 422 -15.01 0.66 -26.61
N SER A 423 -15.64 -0.29 -25.89
CA SER A 423 -17.10 -0.44 -25.81
C SER A 423 -17.81 0.80 -25.25
N LEU A 424 -17.18 1.50 -24.30
CA LEU A 424 -17.69 2.78 -23.78
C LEU A 424 -17.67 3.86 -24.85
N THR A 425 -16.63 3.94 -25.68
CA THR A 425 -16.52 4.99 -26.72
C THR A 425 -17.38 4.72 -27.96
N LEU A 426 -17.68 3.45 -28.25
CA LEU A 426 -18.44 3.00 -29.41
C LEU A 426 -19.95 2.86 -29.15
N ALA A 427 -20.41 3.15 -27.93
CA ALA A 427 -21.83 3.08 -27.59
C ALA A 427 -22.65 3.98 -28.54
N PRO A 428 -23.70 3.43 -29.19
CA PRO A 428 -24.30 4.07 -30.37
C PRO A 428 -24.91 5.44 -30.03
N PRO A 429 -24.72 6.46 -30.88
CA PRO A 429 -25.42 7.73 -30.75
C PRO A 429 -26.92 7.50 -30.93
N ILE A 430 -27.72 7.95 -29.95
CA ILE A 430 -29.18 7.86 -30.05
C ILE A 430 -29.63 8.78 -31.20
N ARG A 431 -30.53 8.26 -32.05
CA ARG A 431 -31.14 9.04 -33.13
C ARG A 431 -31.88 10.24 -32.52
N PRO A 432 -31.63 11.49 -32.97
CA PRO A 432 -32.21 12.71 -32.37
C PRO A 432 -33.74 12.85 -32.42
N PHE A 433 -34.50 11.87 -32.92
CA PHE A 433 -35.92 12.00 -33.26
C PHE A 433 -36.85 10.98 -32.58
N ALA A 434 -36.40 10.27 -31.54
CA ALA A 434 -37.32 9.51 -30.71
C ALA A 434 -37.88 10.44 -29.62
N ASP A 435 -39.03 11.05 -29.89
CA ASP A 435 -39.82 11.83 -28.93
C ASP A 435 -40.12 11.00 -27.67
N SER A 436 -39.40 11.27 -26.57
CA SER A 436 -39.74 10.80 -25.23
C SER A 436 -39.26 11.84 -24.21
N PRO A 437 -40.13 12.36 -23.32
CA PRO A 437 -39.86 13.54 -22.49
C PRO A 437 -38.93 13.29 -21.28
N GLN A 438 -38.05 12.29 -21.34
CA GLN A 438 -37.18 11.88 -20.22
C GLN A 438 -35.68 11.81 -20.58
N HIS A 439 -35.23 12.49 -21.63
CA HIS A 439 -33.81 12.46 -22.01
C HIS A 439 -32.92 13.21 -21.01
N THR A 440 -32.40 12.48 -20.02
CA THR A 440 -31.17 12.81 -19.31
C THR A 440 -30.03 12.89 -20.34
N PRO A 441 -29.18 13.94 -20.33
CA PRO A 441 -28.06 14.03 -21.26
C PRO A 441 -27.17 12.80 -21.08
N ARG A 442 -27.08 11.96 -22.12
CA ARG A 442 -26.15 10.83 -22.13
C ARG A 442 -24.74 11.37 -22.30
N GLY A 443 -23.91 11.15 -21.29
CA GLY A 443 -22.51 11.55 -21.28
C GLY A 443 -21.94 11.51 -19.88
N PHE A 444 -20.62 11.43 -19.80
CA PHE A 444 -19.93 11.68 -18.55
C PHE A 444 -20.09 13.15 -18.18
N ASN A 445 -20.19 13.45 -16.89
CA ASN A 445 -20.20 14.82 -16.36
C ASN A 445 -18.78 15.27 -15.96
N GLN A 446 -17.84 14.35 -15.87
CA GLN A 446 -16.44 14.57 -15.48
C GLN A 446 -15.54 13.51 -16.17
N PRO A 447 -14.22 13.72 -16.27
CA PRO A 447 -13.31 12.71 -16.81
C PRO A 447 -13.35 11.42 -15.97
N LEU A 448 -13.40 10.27 -16.65
CA LEU A 448 -13.36 8.94 -16.03
C LEU A 448 -12.04 8.24 -16.38
N GLU A 449 -11.29 7.84 -15.37
CA GLU A 449 -10.11 6.99 -15.47
C GLU A 449 -10.52 5.53 -15.46
N VAL A 450 -10.34 4.83 -16.58
CA VAL A 450 -10.67 3.41 -16.74
C VAL A 450 -9.39 2.60 -16.76
N PHE A 451 -9.28 1.66 -15.83
CA PHE A 451 -8.22 0.67 -15.74
C PHE A 451 -8.79 -0.68 -16.18
N SER A 452 -8.48 -1.12 -17.39
CA SER A 452 -8.88 -2.43 -17.91
C SER A 452 -7.75 -3.45 -17.78
N LYS A 453 -8.08 -4.71 -17.57
CA LYS A 453 -7.10 -5.80 -17.49
C LYS A 453 -7.65 -7.09 -18.05
N GLY A 454 -6.94 -7.71 -19.00
CA GLY A 454 -7.24 -9.04 -19.52
C GLY A 454 -7.11 -10.15 -18.47
N LEU A 455 -7.56 -11.36 -18.81
CA LEU A 455 -7.39 -12.54 -17.94
C LEU A 455 -5.92 -12.95 -17.79
N ASP A 456 -5.16 -12.87 -18.89
CA ASP A 456 -3.74 -13.28 -18.99
C ASP A 456 -2.75 -12.11 -18.85
N GLU A 457 -3.25 -10.87 -18.81
CA GLU A 457 -2.42 -9.68 -18.65
C GLU A 457 -2.10 -9.47 -17.16
N LEU A 458 -0.85 -9.13 -16.86
CA LEU A 458 -0.39 -8.85 -15.48
C LEU A 458 -0.57 -7.37 -15.12
N GLU A 459 -0.52 -6.48 -16.11
CA GLU A 459 -0.56 -5.04 -15.95
C GLU A 459 -1.96 -4.47 -16.22
N TRP A 460 -2.26 -3.31 -15.63
CA TRP A 460 -3.49 -2.57 -15.90
C TRP A 460 -3.29 -1.63 -17.09
N VAL A 461 -4.19 -1.67 -18.05
CA VAL A 461 -4.24 -0.73 -19.18
C VAL A 461 -5.05 0.50 -18.76
N PHE A 462 -4.44 1.67 -18.82
CA PHE A 462 -5.08 2.94 -18.48
C PHE A 462 -5.69 3.60 -19.71
N THR A 463 -6.97 3.97 -19.62
CA THR A 463 -7.67 4.78 -20.62
C THR A 463 -8.44 5.91 -19.94
N SER A 464 -8.22 7.15 -20.37
CA SER A 464 -8.98 8.30 -19.89
C SER A 464 -10.13 8.61 -20.85
N VAL A 465 -11.37 8.57 -20.34
CA VAL A 465 -12.58 8.92 -21.10
C VAL A 465 -13.04 10.32 -20.71
N MET A 466 -13.02 11.24 -21.68
CA MET A 466 -13.45 12.63 -21.47
C MET A 466 -14.93 12.79 -21.82
N PRO A 467 -15.68 13.63 -21.09
CA PRO A 467 -17.06 13.95 -21.44
C PRO A 467 -17.13 14.63 -22.81
N ALA A 468 -18.17 14.35 -23.59
CA ALA A 468 -18.40 15.07 -24.84
C ALA A 468 -18.76 16.52 -24.49
N ASP A 469 -17.97 17.48 -24.97
CA ASP A 469 -18.18 18.90 -24.69
C ASP A 469 -19.65 19.29 -24.93
N SER A 470 -20.29 19.80 -23.88
CA SER A 470 -21.65 20.30 -23.95
C SER A 470 -21.74 21.35 -25.06
N TYR A 471 -22.57 21.07 -26.06
CA TYR A 471 -22.90 22.01 -27.13
C TYR A 471 -23.37 23.36 -26.56
N GLY A 472 -22.50 24.37 -26.58
CA GLY A 472 -22.89 25.77 -26.61
C GLY A 472 -22.38 26.68 -25.49
N ARG A 473 -21.25 27.36 -25.75
CA ARG A 473 -21.16 28.83 -25.66
C ARG A 473 -20.15 29.33 -26.70
N ARG A 474 -20.57 30.30 -27.50
CA ARG A 474 -19.91 30.81 -28.71
C ARG A 474 -18.44 31.18 -28.49
N GLY A 475 -17.57 30.71 -29.39
CA GLY A 475 -16.25 31.30 -29.61
C GLY A 475 -15.22 30.35 -30.24
N SER A 476 -15.34 30.11 -31.55
CA SER A 476 -14.26 29.66 -32.44
C SER A 476 -13.50 28.37 -32.08
N MET A 477 -13.88 27.25 -32.68
CA MET A 477 -13.00 26.44 -33.55
C MET A 477 -13.86 25.39 -34.28
N SER A 478 -13.51 25.19 -35.55
CA SER A 478 -14.06 24.22 -36.51
C SER A 478 -14.32 22.83 -35.91
N GLY A 479 -15.40 22.18 -36.36
CA GLY A 479 -15.84 20.84 -35.97
C GLY A 479 -14.70 19.84 -35.76
N GLY A 480 -14.60 19.37 -34.51
CA GLY A 480 -13.63 18.39 -34.07
C GLY A 480 -13.91 17.03 -34.72
N ARG A 481 -12.88 16.47 -35.35
CA ARG A 481 -12.85 15.05 -35.75
C ARG A 481 -13.07 14.17 -34.49
N PRO A 482 -13.70 12.99 -34.63
CA PRO A 482 -13.77 12.04 -33.53
C PRO A 482 -12.34 11.74 -33.04
N LEU A 483 -12.11 11.87 -31.73
CA LEU A 483 -10.87 11.44 -31.08
C LEU A 483 -10.76 9.93 -31.25
N SER A 484 -9.72 9.47 -31.95
CA SER A 484 -9.43 8.05 -32.12
C SER A 484 -9.08 7.44 -30.75
N SER A 485 -9.93 6.56 -30.22
CA SER A 485 -9.67 5.75 -29.02
C SER A 485 -8.79 4.53 -29.31
N TYR A 486 -7.82 4.66 -30.24
CA TYR A 486 -6.88 3.58 -30.51
C TYR A 486 -5.89 3.50 -29.35
N SER A 487 -6.04 2.48 -28.49
CA SER A 487 -5.12 2.25 -27.38
C SER A 487 -3.70 2.09 -27.93
N ALA A 488 -2.75 2.86 -27.39
CA ALA A 488 -1.34 2.79 -27.78
C ALA A 488 -0.76 1.37 -27.62
N SER A 489 -1.33 0.56 -26.71
CA SER A 489 -0.92 -0.83 -26.47
C SER A 489 -1.24 -1.81 -27.60
N LYS A 490 -2.22 -1.53 -28.46
CA LYS A 490 -2.68 -2.46 -29.53
C LYS A 490 -2.06 -2.17 -30.92
N GLY A 491 -1.21 -1.16 -31.07
CA GLY A 491 -0.64 -0.83 -32.39
C GLY A 491 0.70 -0.10 -32.40
N LEU A 492 1.20 0.35 -31.26
CA LEU A 492 2.56 0.86 -31.15
C LEU A 492 3.37 -0.22 -30.44
N GLY A 493 4.41 -0.73 -31.09
CA GLY A 493 5.17 -1.90 -30.63
C GLY A 493 5.75 -1.75 -29.22
N PRO A 494 6.46 -2.79 -28.71
CA PRO A 494 6.89 -2.92 -27.30
C PRO A 494 7.61 -1.70 -26.69
N GLN A 495 8.19 -0.83 -27.53
CA GLN A 495 8.78 0.44 -27.13
C GLN A 495 7.79 1.50 -26.59
N TRP A 496 6.47 1.25 -26.67
CA TRP A 496 5.39 2.11 -26.18
C TRP A 496 4.54 1.48 -25.06
N GLY A 497 4.84 0.25 -24.64
CA GLY A 497 4.12 -0.48 -23.61
C GLY A 497 5.06 -0.98 -22.52
N GLY A 498 4.94 -0.41 -21.33
CA GLY A 498 5.72 -0.76 -20.15
C GLY A 498 5.84 0.46 -19.25
N GLU A 499 5.29 0.35 -18.04
CA GLU A 499 5.09 1.43 -17.05
C GLU A 499 3.95 2.41 -17.38
N ALA A 500 3.09 2.66 -16.39
CA ALA A 500 1.91 3.53 -16.46
C ALA A 500 2.30 5.01 -16.70
N ARG A 501 2.67 5.33 -17.95
CA ARG A 501 3.08 6.67 -18.37
C ARG A 501 1.87 7.54 -18.65
N LYS A 502 1.70 8.59 -17.83
CA LYS A 502 0.73 9.67 -18.03
C LYS A 502 1.12 10.45 -19.29
N SER A 503 0.39 10.30 -20.39
CA SER A 503 0.56 11.15 -21.57
C SER A 503 -0.58 12.16 -21.66
N VAL A 504 -0.25 13.42 -21.98
CA VAL A 504 -1.22 14.50 -22.19
C VAL A 504 -1.18 14.91 -23.65
N VAL A 505 -2.34 14.98 -24.30
CA VAL A 505 -2.48 15.44 -25.68
C VAL A 505 -2.32 16.96 -25.72
N VAL A 506 -1.36 17.45 -26.51
CA VAL A 506 -1.15 18.90 -26.72
C VAL A 506 -1.93 19.36 -27.96
N PRO A 507 -2.81 20.38 -27.86
CA PRO A 507 -3.70 20.76 -28.95
C PRO A 507 -3.00 21.70 -29.95
N ASN A 508 -2.02 21.18 -30.71
CA ASN A 508 -1.27 21.95 -31.71
C ASN A 508 -1.62 21.56 -33.16
N GLY A 509 -2.73 20.88 -33.41
CA GLY A 509 -3.21 20.59 -34.77
C GLY A 509 -2.37 19.60 -35.60
N PHE A 510 -1.35 18.97 -35.01
CA PHE A 510 -0.43 18.03 -35.70
C PHE A 510 -0.38 16.60 -35.11
N GLY A 511 -1.30 16.25 -34.19
CA GLY A 511 -1.48 14.86 -33.72
C GLY A 511 -0.27 14.25 -32.99
N GLY A 512 0.58 15.07 -32.35
CA GLY A 512 1.72 14.59 -31.56
C GLY A 512 1.40 14.47 -30.08
N PHE A 513 1.74 13.33 -29.46
CA PHE A 513 1.74 13.16 -28.01
C PHE A 513 3.04 13.74 -27.45
N LEU A 514 2.95 14.66 -26.47
CA LEU A 514 4.12 15.14 -25.75
C LEU A 514 4.31 14.22 -24.54
N ALA A 515 5.38 13.43 -24.55
CA ALA A 515 5.81 12.75 -23.34
C ALA A 515 6.16 13.82 -22.31
N VAL A 516 5.38 13.95 -21.24
CA VAL A 516 5.76 14.73 -20.08
C VAL A 516 6.79 13.86 -19.34
N PRO A 517 8.06 14.27 -19.23
CA PRO A 517 8.98 13.60 -18.33
C PRO A 517 8.38 13.68 -16.93
N ALA A 518 8.25 12.55 -16.23
CA ALA A 518 8.27 12.63 -14.79
C ALA A 518 9.62 13.27 -14.43
N ASP A 519 9.58 14.34 -13.64
CA ASP A 519 10.78 15.00 -13.13
C ASP A 519 11.64 13.97 -12.38
N ASP A 520 12.59 13.38 -13.08
CA ASP A 520 13.96 13.23 -12.63
C ASP A 520 14.83 13.85 -13.74
N GLU A 521 15.55 14.90 -13.36
CA GLU A 521 16.44 15.72 -14.20
C GLU A 521 15.80 16.86 -15.01
N ARG A 522 15.82 18.03 -14.38
CA ARG A 522 15.67 19.37 -14.97
C ARG A 522 16.44 19.51 -16.31
N PRO A 523 15.82 19.97 -17.40
CA PRO A 523 16.55 20.22 -18.65
C PRO A 523 17.38 21.50 -18.50
N LYS A 524 18.71 21.38 -18.62
CA LYS A 524 19.62 22.53 -18.78
C LYS A 524 19.66 22.89 -20.27
N SER A 525 19.14 24.06 -20.61
CA SER A 525 19.23 24.68 -21.93
C SER A 525 20.68 24.95 -22.33
N ALA A 526 20.99 24.73 -23.60
CA ALA A 526 22.26 24.99 -24.25
C ALA A 526 22.75 26.44 -24.10
N GLY A 527 24.07 26.59 -23.95
CA GLY A 527 24.78 27.88 -23.94
C GLY A 527 26.28 27.64 -24.06
N ASN A 528 26.73 27.46 -25.30
CA ASN A 528 28.13 27.34 -25.68
C ASN A 528 28.84 28.69 -25.49
N ILE A 529 29.93 28.76 -24.71
CA ILE A 529 31.01 29.75 -24.88
C ILE A 529 32.31 29.09 -24.40
N SER A 530 33.23 28.90 -25.35
CA SER A 530 34.62 28.56 -25.08
C SER A 530 35.31 29.73 -24.38
N THR A 531 36.22 29.47 -23.45
CA THR A 531 37.53 30.14 -23.40
C THR A 531 38.47 29.40 -22.45
N SER A 532 39.57 28.95 -23.03
CA SER A 532 40.76 28.43 -22.36
C SER A 532 41.35 29.47 -21.42
N PHE A 533 41.80 29.08 -20.22
CA PHE A 533 42.99 29.65 -19.59
C PHE A 533 43.64 28.68 -18.59
N HIS A 534 44.95 28.84 -18.48
CA HIS A 534 45.96 27.93 -17.96
C HIS A 534 46.52 28.47 -16.64
N ASN A 535 46.93 27.57 -15.74
CA ASN A 535 47.75 27.68 -14.51
C ASN A 535 47.03 27.03 -13.32
N GLY A 536 47.64 26.17 -12.50
CA GLY A 536 49.06 25.95 -12.23
C GLY A 536 49.26 25.98 -10.71
N THR A 537 49.95 24.97 -10.16
CA THR A 537 50.38 24.80 -8.75
C THR A 537 49.25 24.44 -7.77
N GLY A 538 49.28 23.38 -6.96
CA GLY A 538 50.39 22.57 -6.47
C GLY A 538 50.66 22.92 -5.00
N GLN A 539 50.01 22.24 -4.05
CA GLN A 539 50.60 22.06 -2.71
C GLN A 539 50.00 20.87 -1.93
N ARG A 540 50.93 20.09 -1.39
CA ARG A 540 50.79 18.95 -0.49
C ARG A 540 50.60 19.42 0.97
N GLY A 541 50.04 18.55 1.80
CA GLY A 541 50.21 18.55 3.28
C GLY A 541 49.07 17.78 3.95
N SER A 542 49.15 16.46 4.05
CA SER A 542 49.78 15.65 5.10
C SER A 542 49.04 15.56 6.44
N TRP A 543 48.56 14.35 6.72
CA TRP A 543 48.74 13.57 7.96
C TRP A 543 48.74 14.31 9.30
N PHE A 544 47.76 14.01 10.19
CA PHE A 544 48.08 13.55 11.56
C PHE A 544 46.98 12.64 12.12
N THR A 545 47.42 11.46 12.50
CA THR A 545 46.82 10.48 13.39
C THR A 545 46.74 11.03 14.82
N HIS A 546 45.63 10.79 15.53
CA HIS A 546 45.66 10.72 16.98
C HIS A 546 44.76 9.60 17.52
N THR A 547 45.44 8.65 18.13
CA THR A 547 44.95 7.60 19.01
C THR A 547 44.50 8.18 20.36
N GLY A 548 43.50 7.53 20.96
CA GLY A 548 43.37 7.43 22.42
C GLY A 548 42.45 8.43 23.11
N ARG A 549 41.16 8.08 23.24
CA ARG A 549 40.38 8.23 24.48
C ARG A 549 39.06 7.47 24.36
N GLU A 550 39.08 6.21 24.78
CA GLU A 550 37.86 5.46 25.09
C GLU A 550 37.16 6.12 26.28
N LYS A 551 36.00 6.74 26.03
CA LYS A 551 34.99 6.97 27.06
C LYS A 551 33.88 5.95 26.83
N ARG A 552 33.61 5.15 27.87
CA ARG A 552 32.49 4.21 27.99
C ARG A 552 31.20 4.84 27.46
N GLY A 553 30.84 4.54 26.21
CA GLY A 553 29.47 4.61 25.73
C GLY A 553 28.78 3.31 26.09
N SER A 554 27.58 3.37 26.66
CA SER A 554 26.72 2.21 26.87
C SER A 554 26.58 1.44 25.56
N ARG A 555 27.05 0.19 25.53
CA ARG A 555 26.91 -0.77 24.39
C ARG A 555 25.46 -1.27 24.22
N ALA A 556 24.50 -0.47 24.66
CA ALA A 556 23.09 -0.83 24.88
C ALA A 556 22.15 -0.15 23.86
N ASP A 557 22.69 0.54 22.88
CA ASP A 557 21.90 1.20 21.83
C ASP A 557 22.01 0.32 20.58
N LEU A 558 20.87 -0.23 20.15
CA LEU A 558 20.73 -1.09 18.95
C LEU A 558 21.47 -0.54 17.72
N TRP A 559 21.67 0.77 17.66
CA TRP A 559 22.21 1.47 16.51
C TRP A 559 23.62 2.05 16.73
N ARG A 560 24.31 1.71 17.84
CA ARG A 560 25.68 2.16 18.16
C ARG A 560 26.76 1.09 18.05
#